data_AF-A0A1B7WVW8-F1
#
_entry.id   AF-A0A1B7WVW8-F1
#
_cell.length_a   1.000
_cell.length_b   1.000
_cell.length_c   1.000
_cell.angle_alpha   90.00
_cell.angle_beta   90.00
_cell.angle_gamma   90.00
#
_symmetry.space_group_name_H-M   'P 1'
#
loop_
_entity.id
_entity.type
_entity.pdbx_description
1 polymer ?
#
loop_
_entity_poly.entity_id
_entity_poly.type
_entity_poly.pdbx_seq_one_letter_code
_entity_poly.pdbx_strand_id
1 'polypeptide(L)' 'MIAGRHDWICAPEFSEEIAQAIPNAQLKIFENSGHLIRVDEPQSMLDEIAKFLSFDHLV' A
#
# COMPACT_ATOMS: atom_id res chain seq x y z
N MET A 1 2.10 2.42 -3.60
CA MET A 1 0.82 2.70 -2.92
C MET A 1 0.51 1.57 -1.95
N ILE A 2 -0.09 1.91 -0.82
CA ILE A 2 -0.57 0.95 0.18
C ILE A 2 -2.02 1.28 0.51
N ALA A 3 -2.88 0.27 0.71
CA ALA A 3 -4.28 0.46 1.10
C ALA A 3 -4.76 -0.69 1.99
N GLY A 4 -5.74 -0.43 2.86
CA GLY A 4 -6.38 -1.45 3.68
C GLY A 4 -7.59 -2.05 2.97
N ARG A 5 -7.73 -3.38 3.01
CA ARG A 5 -8.87 -4.09 2.40
C ARG A 5 -10.23 -3.65 2.95
N HIS A 6 -10.26 -3.15 4.18
CA HIS A 6 -11.47 -2.73 4.88
C HIS A 6 -11.55 -1.22 5.10
N ASP A 7 -10.74 -0.43 4.38
CA ASP A 7 -10.83 1.03 4.42
C ASP A 7 -12.13 1.47 3.72
N TRP A 8 -13.03 2.12 4.47
CA TRP A 8 -14.28 2.66 3.95
C TRP A 8 -14.19 4.15 3.62
N ILE A 9 -13.12 4.82 4.05
CA ILE A 9 -12.85 6.24 3.80
C ILE A 9 -12.17 6.36 2.43
N CYS A 10 -11.13 5.56 2.21
CA CYS A 10 -10.40 5.44 0.95
C CYS A 10 -10.50 4.00 0.44
N ALA A 11 -11.66 3.66 -0.12
CA ALA A 11 -11.96 2.30 -0.55
C ALA A 11 -10.90 1.73 -1.51
N PRO A 12 -10.49 0.45 -1.34
CA PRO A 12 -9.34 -0.12 -2.04
C PRO A 12 -9.49 -0.13 -3.57
N GLU A 13 -10.71 -0.21 -4.10
CA GLU A 13 -11.01 -0.15 -5.53
C GLU A 13 -10.46 1.12 -6.19
N PHE A 14 -10.49 2.27 -5.50
CA PHE A 14 -9.92 3.50 -6.05
C PHE A 14 -8.39 3.45 -6.09
N SER A 15 -7.76 2.77 -5.13
CA SER A 15 -6.31 2.54 -5.17
C SER A 15 -5.92 1.59 -6.31
N GLU A 16 -6.76 0.60 -6.60
CA GLU A 16 -6.60 -0.32 -7.74
C GLU A 16 -6.71 0.45 -9.08
N GLU A 17 -7.73 1.30 -9.23
CA GLU A 17 -7.89 2.17 -10.41
C GLU A 17 -6.69 3.10 -10.63
N ILE A 18 -6.22 3.77 -9.57
CA ILE A 18 -5.06 4.66 -9.64
C ILE A 18 -3.80 3.87 -10.01
N ALA A 19 -3.58 2.69 -9.44
CA ALA A 19 -2.42 1.85 -9.73
C ALA A 19 -2.42 1.36 -11.19
N GLN A 20 -3.59 1.10 -11.77
CA GLN A 20 -3.72 0.75 -13.19
C GLN A 20 -3.43 1.94 -14.12
N ALA A 21 -3.75 3.17 -13.68
CA ALA A 21 -3.57 4.38 -14.48
C ALA A 21 -2.13 4.94 -14.46
N ILE A 22 -1.33 4.64 -13.44
CA ILE A 22 0.01 5.20 -13.26
C ILE A 22 1.09 4.18 -13.67
N PRO A 23 1.94 4.47 -14.68
CA PRO A 23 3.04 3.60 -15.07
C PRO A 23 4.00 3.33 -13.91
N ASN A 24 4.44 2.08 -13.78
CA ASN A 24 5.34 1.59 -12.72
C ASN A 24 4.78 1.72 -11.29
N ALA A 25 3.51 2.08 -11.11
CA ALA A 25 2.90 2.07 -9.80
C ALA A 25 2.82 0.63 -9.25
N GLN A 26 3.20 0.49 -7.99
CA GLN A 26 3.03 -0.75 -7.24
C GLN A 26 1.95 -0.54 -6.19
N LEU A 27 1.00 -1.46 -6.09
CA LEU A 27 -0.06 -1.45 -5.07
C LEU A 27 0.09 -2.68 -4.18
N LYS A 28 0.11 -2.43 -2.87
CA LYS A 28 -0.02 -3.47 -1.84
C LYS A 28 -1.33 -3.26 -1.09
N ILE A 29 -2.23 -4.24 -1.17
CA ILE A 29 -3.40 -4.31 -0.29
C ILE A 29 -3.03 -5.09 0.98
N PHE A 30 -3.39 -4.52 2.12
CA PHE A 30 -3.27 -5.09 3.45
C PHE A 30 -4.60 -5.75 3.81
N GLU A 31 -4.62 -7.08 3.75
CA GLU A 31 -5.86 -7.86 3.81
C GLU A 31 -6.54 -7.83 5.19
N ASN A 32 -5.82 -7.47 6.25
CA ASN A 32 -6.36 -7.42 7.62
C ASN A 32 -6.40 -5.98 8.18
N SER A 33 -6.40 -4.97 7.31
CA SER A 33 -6.34 -3.56 7.71
C SER A 33 -7.53 -2.74 7.21
N GLY A 34 -7.97 -1.79 8.03
CA GLY A 34 -8.85 -0.68 7.64
C GLY A 34 -8.05 0.55 7.23
N HIS A 35 -8.57 1.74 7.57
CA HIS A 35 -7.92 3.01 7.23
C HIS A 35 -6.57 3.22 7.95
N LEU A 36 -6.42 2.64 9.15
CA LEU A 36 -5.24 2.84 9.99
C LEU A 36 -4.29 1.64 9.89
N ILE A 37 -3.73 1.37 8.71
CA ILE A 37 -2.77 0.27 8.46
C ILE A 37 -1.60 0.27 9.46
N ARG A 38 -1.13 1.44 9.88
CA ARG A 38 -0.07 1.57 10.90
C ARG A 38 -0.46 0.99 12.26
N VAL A 39 -1.75 0.94 12.58
CA VAL A 39 -2.28 0.35 13.81
C VAL A 39 -2.58 -1.13 13.61
N ASP A 40 -3.19 -1.48 12.48
CA ASP A 40 -3.67 -2.83 12.21
C ASP A 40 -2.53 -3.80 11.86
N GLU A 41 -1.61 -3.39 10.96
CA GLU A 41 -0.49 -4.20 10.45
C GLU A 41 0.84 -3.41 10.45
N PRO A 42 1.32 -2.89 11.61
CA PRO A 42 2.46 -1.98 11.72
C PRO A 42 3.74 -2.51 11.09
N GLN A 43 4.11 -3.76 11.38
CA GLN A 43 5.36 -4.35 10.90
C GLN A 43 5.31 -4.55 9.38
N SER A 44 4.22 -5.08 8.85
CA SER A 44 4.09 -5.29 7.41
C SER A 44 4.08 -3.97 6.64
N MET A 45 3.51 -2.91 7.23
CA MET A 45 3.59 -1.55 6.65
C MET A 45 5.04 -1.06 6.59
N LEU A 46 5.79 -1.20 7.69
CA LEU A 46 7.19 -0.80 7.74
C LEU A 46 8.06 -1.60 6.77
N ASP A 47 7.81 -2.91 6.63
CA ASP A 47 8.52 -3.77 5.70
C ASP A 47 8.29 -3.35 4.24
N GLU A 48 7.05 -3.00 3.86
CA GLU A 48 6.75 -2.53 2.51
C GLU A 48 7.36 -1.13 2.24
N ILE A 49 7.40 -0.24 3.26
CA ILE A 49 8.10 1.05 3.16
C ILE A 49 9.60 0.84 3.00
N ALA A 50 10.22 -0.05 3.79
CA ALA A 50 11.65 -0.35 3.70
C ALA A 50 12.00 -0.95 2.33
N LYS A 51 11.16 -1.86 1.82
CA LYS A 51 11.28 -2.41 0.47
C LYS A 51 11.20 -1.32 -0.58
N PHE A 52 10.24 -0.39 -0.50
CA PHE A 52 10.13 0.75 -1.41
C PHE A 52 11.41 1.60 -1.42
N LEU A 53 11.95 1.96 -0.25
CA LEU A 53 13.18 2.76 -0.14
C LEU A 53 14.43 2.01 -0.64
N SER A 54 14.43 0.68 -0.57
CA SER A 54 15.57 -0.13 -1.02
C SER A 54 15.64 -0.26 -2.55
N PHE A 55 14.54 -0.04 -3.28
CA PHE A 55 14.53 -0.12 -4.74
C PHE A 55 15.35 0.99 -5.43
N ASP A 56 15.61 2.12 -4.76
CA ASP A 56 16.39 3.26 -5.30
C ASP A 56 17.92 3.10 -5.18
N HIS A 57 18.44 1.98 -4.65
CA HIS A 57 19.88 1.70 -4.56
C HIS A 57 20.44 0.84 -5.71
N LEU A 58 19.67 0.58 -6.75
CA LEU A 58 20.07 -0.20 -7.93
C LEU A 58 19.70 0.50 -9.24
N VAL A 59 20.21 1.72 -9.43
CA VAL A 59 20.46 2.32 -10.77
C VAL A 59 21.76 3.10 -10.72
#